data_AF-A0A3M5UK55-F1
#
_entry.id   AF-A0A3M5UK55-F1
#
_cell.length_a   1.000
_cell.length_b   1.000
_cell.length_c   1.000
_cell.angle_alpha   90.00
_cell.angle_beta   90.00
_cell.angle_gamma   90.00
#
_symmetry.space_group_name_H-M   'P 1'
#
loop_
_entity.id
_entity.type
_entity.pdbx_description
1 polymer ?
#
loop_
_entity_poly.entity_id
_entity_poly.type
_entity_poly.pdbx_seq_one_letter_code
_entity_poly.pdbx_strand_id
1 'polypeptide(L)'
;MPGFQKLFLRFISISYELLNHLYLGYLHDLSFGLHAECLYFRKPGLNPATLMNPEKLELLITRQMPFGKYKGRIIADLPGPYLNWFAREGFPHGELGGLLALMQEIDHNGLSELLEPLRAKHGRPAPRH
;
A
#
# COMPACT_ATOMS: atom_id res chain seq x y z
N MET A 1 10.97 5.87 -25.44
CA MET A 1 12.29 5.24 -25.18
C MET A 1 12.14 4.17 -24.09
N PRO A 2 11.86 2.90 -24.43
CA PRO A 2 11.41 1.86 -23.49
C PRO A 2 12.52 1.12 -22.71
N GLY A 3 13.79 1.53 -22.83
CA GLY A 3 14.93 0.84 -22.20
C GLY A 3 15.18 1.20 -20.73
N PHE A 4 14.81 2.42 -20.31
CA PHE A 4 15.14 2.93 -18.97
C PHE A 4 14.28 2.31 -17.86
N GLN A 5 12.99 2.07 -18.12
CA GLN A 5 12.07 1.46 -17.14
C GLN A 5 12.45 0.01 -16.79
N LYS A 6 12.94 -0.76 -17.77
CA LYS A 6 13.43 -2.13 -17.53
C LYS A 6 14.70 -2.15 -16.68
N LEU A 7 15.58 -1.17 -16.86
CA LEU A 7 16.79 -1.04 -16.04
C LEU A 7 16.45 -0.63 -14.60
N PHE A 8 15.50 0.30 -14.45
CA PHE A 8 15.08 0.82 -13.15
C PHE A 8 14.35 -0.24 -12.29
N LEU A 9 13.41 -0.99 -12.88
CA LEU A 9 12.73 -2.10 -12.19
C LEU A 9 13.70 -3.23 -11.82
N ARG A 10 14.72 -3.48 -12.66
CA ARG A 10 15.78 -4.45 -12.34
C ARG A 10 16.66 -3.96 -11.19
N PHE A 11 16.96 -2.66 -11.13
CA PHE A 11 17.71 -2.04 -10.05
C PHE A 11 16.97 -2.09 -8.70
N ILE A 12 15.65 -1.83 -8.72
CA ILE A 12 14.78 -2.00 -7.56
C ILE A 12 14.75 -3.47 -7.13
N SER A 13 14.49 -4.41 -8.05
CA SER A 13 14.47 -5.85 -7.74
C SER A 13 15.77 -6.36 -7.12
N ILE A 14 16.93 -5.94 -7.65
CA ILE A 14 18.25 -6.32 -7.14
C ILE A 14 18.50 -5.74 -5.75
N SER A 15 18.02 -4.51 -5.50
CA SER A 15 18.14 -3.86 -4.19
C SER A 15 17.28 -4.55 -3.12
N TYR A 16 16.07 -5.00 -3.48
CA TYR A 16 15.22 -5.79 -2.60
C TYR A 16 15.79 -7.20 -2.33
N GLU A 17 16.35 -7.87 -3.33
CA GLU A 17 17.03 -9.17 -3.12
C GLU A 17 18.26 -9.05 -2.22
N LEU A 18 19.09 -8.01 -2.40
CA LEU A 18 20.23 -7.76 -1.52
C LEU A 18 19.79 -7.43 -0.09
N LEU A 19 18.75 -6.61 0.07
CA LEU A 19 18.20 -6.26 1.37
C LEU A 19 17.60 -7.50 2.07
N ASN A 20 16.92 -8.36 1.32
CA ASN A 20 16.34 -9.59 1.85
C ASN A 20 17.43 -10.62 2.23
N HIS A 21 18.52 -10.71 1.46
CA HIS A 21 19.68 -11.54 1.79
C HIS A 21 20.43 -11.02 3.03
N LEU A 22 20.57 -9.69 3.17
CA LEU A 22 21.14 -9.05 4.35
C LEU A 22 20.24 -9.27 5.58
N TYR A 23 18.92 -9.20 5.42
CA TYR A 23 17.96 -9.42 6.50
C TYR A 23 17.90 -10.89 6.95
N LEU A 24 17.93 -11.83 6.01
CA LEU A 24 17.99 -13.27 6.29
C LEU A 24 19.34 -13.69 6.90
N GLY A 25 20.44 -13.05 6.51
CA GLY A 25 21.75 -13.23 7.15
C GLY A 25 21.77 -12.73 8.59
N TYR A 26 21.16 -11.57 8.85
CA TYR A 26 21.05 -11.00 10.20
C TYR A 26 20.19 -11.85 11.14
N LEU A 27 19.24 -12.63 10.59
CA LEU A 27 18.36 -13.51 11.36
C LEU A 27 19.01 -14.84 11.76
N HIS A 28 20.13 -15.22 11.15
CA HIS A 28 20.76 -16.54 11.36
C HIS A 28 21.89 -16.55 12.42
N ASP A 29 22.31 -15.38 12.91
CA ASP A 29 23.34 -15.24 13.95
C ASP A 29 22.79 -14.98 15.37
N LEU A 30 21.48 -15.01 15.57
CA LEU A 30 20.85 -14.86 16.90
C LEU A 30 20.87 -16.18 17.69
N SER A 31 22.07 -16.63 18.04
CA SER A 31 22.33 -17.60 19.13
C SER A 31 22.26 -16.93 20.53
N PHE A 32 21.32 -16.00 20.72
CA PHE A 32 20.93 -15.47 22.04
C PHE A 32 19.42 -15.71 22.24
N GLY A 33 19.05 -16.98 22.13
CA GLY A 33 17.77 -17.48 22.59
C GLY A 33 17.67 -17.33 24.10
N LEU A 34 16.75 -16.46 24.55
CA LEU A 34 15.98 -16.48 25.82
C LEU A 34 15.47 -15.10 26.26
N HIS A 35 15.75 -14.01 25.52
CA HIS A 35 15.16 -12.69 25.84
C HIS A 35 14.24 -12.10 24.75
N ALA A 36 14.17 -12.71 23.57
CA ALA A 36 13.30 -12.24 22.48
C ALA A 36 11.86 -12.78 22.56
N GLU A 37 11.56 -13.75 23.43
CA GLU A 37 10.21 -14.31 23.57
C GLU A 37 9.20 -13.32 24.17
N CYS A 38 9.65 -12.25 24.85
CA CYS A 38 8.75 -11.25 25.43
C CYS A 38 8.23 -10.20 24.43
N LEU A 39 8.88 -9.95 23.29
CA LEU A 39 8.38 -9.01 22.27
C LEU A 39 7.56 -9.67 21.16
N TYR A 40 7.63 -11.01 21.05
CA TYR A 40 6.74 -11.82 20.23
C TYR A 40 5.54 -12.38 21.01
N PHE A 41 5.31 -11.89 22.24
CA PHE A 41 4.06 -12.12 22.98
C PHE A 41 2.91 -11.43 22.23
N ARG A 42 2.44 -12.14 21.20
CA ARG A 42 1.12 -12.12 20.58
C ARG A 42 0.23 -11.03 21.16
N LYS A 43 0.16 -9.86 20.51
CA LYS A 43 -1.06 -9.07 20.59
C LYS A 43 -2.19 -9.96 20.04
N PRO A 44 -3.15 -10.41 20.86
CA PRO A 44 -4.29 -11.12 20.33
C PRO A 44 -5.12 -10.09 19.54
N GLY A 45 -4.99 -10.11 18.22
CA GLY A 45 -5.68 -9.17 17.34
C GLY A 45 -4.97 -8.84 16.03
N LEU A 46 -3.69 -9.18 15.86
CA LEU A 46 -2.98 -8.96 14.61
C LEU A 46 -2.96 -10.25 13.78
N ASN A 47 -3.90 -10.38 12.85
CA ASN A 47 -3.89 -11.45 11.86
C ASN A 47 -2.83 -11.12 10.79
N PRO A 48 -1.81 -11.95 10.53
CA PRO A 48 -0.80 -11.68 9.50
C PRO A 48 -1.39 -11.55 8.08
N ALA A 49 -2.62 -12.02 7.84
CA ALA A 49 -3.38 -11.77 6.61
C ALA A 49 -3.96 -10.35 6.48
N THR A 50 -3.93 -9.53 7.55
CA THR A 50 -4.43 -8.13 7.51
C THR A 50 -3.45 -7.13 6.87
N LEU A 51 -2.21 -7.56 6.60
CA LEU A 51 -1.19 -6.75 5.93
C LEU A 51 -1.52 -6.52 4.45
N MET A 52 -2.20 -7.46 3.81
CA MET A 52 -2.74 -7.35 2.44
C MET A 52 -4.17 -7.89 2.42
N ASN A 53 -5.10 -7.16 3.05
CA ASN A 53 -6.50 -7.57 3.04
C ASN A 53 -7.16 -7.14 1.71
N PRO A 54 -7.54 -8.06 0.82
CA PRO A 54 -8.17 -7.73 -0.47
C PRO A 54 -9.46 -6.92 -0.31
N GLU A 55 -10.14 -7.05 0.84
CA GLU A 55 -11.31 -6.25 1.20
C GLU A 55 -11.01 -4.74 1.18
N LYS A 56 -9.78 -4.32 1.54
CA LYS A 56 -9.38 -2.90 1.50
C LYS A 56 -9.33 -2.37 0.07
N LEU A 57 -8.97 -3.19 -0.92
CA LEU A 57 -8.96 -2.79 -2.33
C LEU A 57 -10.39 -2.54 -2.83
N GLU A 58 -11.35 -3.36 -2.42
CA GLU A 58 -12.77 -3.12 -2.72
C GLU A 58 -13.27 -1.82 -2.05
N LEU A 59 -12.79 -1.49 -0.85
CA LEU A 59 -13.11 -0.23 -0.19
C LEU A 59 -12.57 0.99 -0.96
N LEU A 60 -11.41 0.89 -1.62
CA LEU A 60 -10.88 2.02 -2.42
C LEU A 60 -11.83 2.45 -3.54
N ILE A 61 -12.52 1.50 -4.18
CA ILE A 61 -13.42 1.75 -5.32
C ILE A 61 -14.90 1.94 -4.91
N THR A 62 -15.23 1.73 -3.63
CA THR A 62 -16.58 1.87 -3.11
C THR A 62 -16.75 3.05 -2.16
N ARG A 63 -15.73 3.34 -1.35
CA ARG A 63 -15.78 4.40 -0.34
C ARG A 63 -15.59 5.76 -1.00
N GLN A 64 -16.45 6.69 -0.62
CA GLN A 64 -16.34 8.09 -1.01
C GLN A 64 -15.63 8.90 0.07
N MET A 65 -14.90 9.92 -0.37
CA MET A 65 -14.23 10.88 0.50
C MET A 65 -15.28 11.68 1.29
N PRO A 66 -15.25 11.68 2.64
CA PRO A 66 -16.30 12.30 3.45
C PRO A 66 -16.16 13.83 3.61
N PHE A 67 -14.99 14.38 3.33
CA PHE A 67 -14.66 15.80 3.53
C PHE A 67 -13.65 16.33 2.51
N GLY A 68 -13.33 17.62 2.60
CA GLY A 68 -12.31 18.27 1.78
C GLY A 68 -12.77 18.61 0.37
N LYS A 69 -11.82 19.02 -0.47
CA LYS A 69 -12.07 19.48 -1.85
C LYS A 69 -12.75 18.42 -2.74
N TYR A 70 -12.46 17.15 -2.49
CA TYR A 70 -12.98 16.02 -3.27
C TYR A 70 -14.09 15.24 -2.55
N LYS A 71 -14.84 15.88 -1.65
CA LYS A 71 -15.96 15.25 -0.95
C LYS A 71 -16.95 14.62 -1.95
N GLY A 72 -17.37 13.39 -1.67
CA GLY A 72 -18.27 12.60 -2.52
C GLY A 72 -17.59 11.86 -3.67
N ARG A 73 -16.28 12.08 -3.90
CA ARG A 73 -15.50 11.33 -4.88
C ARG A 73 -15.01 10.01 -4.29
N ILE A 74 -14.97 8.96 -5.11
CA ILE A 74 -14.41 7.67 -4.70
C ILE A 74 -12.91 7.80 -4.42
N ILE A 75 -12.40 7.10 -3.41
CA ILE A 75 -10.98 7.19 -2.99
C ILE A 75 -10.04 6.84 -4.16
N ALA A 76 -10.36 5.80 -4.92
CA ALA A 76 -9.60 5.38 -6.10
C ALA A 76 -9.60 6.37 -7.27
N ASP A 77 -10.44 7.42 -7.23
CA ASP A 77 -10.49 8.48 -8.25
C ASP A 77 -9.85 9.79 -7.76
N LEU A 78 -9.25 9.79 -6.57
CA LEU A 78 -8.59 10.97 -6.01
C LEU A 78 -7.33 11.29 -6.83
N PRO A 79 -7.08 12.57 -7.14
CA PRO A 79 -5.87 12.94 -7.88
C PRO A 79 -4.59 12.68 -7.06
N GLY A 80 -3.55 12.14 -7.70
CA GLY A 80 -2.24 11.92 -7.09
C GLY A 80 -1.67 13.13 -6.32
N PRO A 81 -1.74 14.38 -6.82
CA PRO A 81 -1.31 15.56 -6.07
C PRO A 81 -2.02 15.75 -4.72
N TYR A 82 -3.28 15.31 -4.62
CA TYR A 82 -4.06 15.39 -3.39
C TYR A 82 -3.63 14.32 -2.38
N LEU A 83 -3.32 13.11 -2.86
CA LEU A 83 -2.78 12.03 -2.03
C LEU A 83 -1.36 12.37 -1.54
N ASN A 84 -0.52 12.94 -2.41
CA ASN A 84 0.81 13.45 -2.06
C ASN A 84 0.76 14.54 -0.99
N TRP A 85 -0.27 15.40 -0.99
CA TRP A 85 -0.46 16.38 0.08
C TRP A 85 -0.71 15.69 1.44
N PHE A 86 -1.57 14.67 1.49
CA PHE A 86 -1.76 13.87 2.72
C PHE A 86 -0.49 13.12 3.13
N ALA A 87 0.32 12.64 2.19
CA ALA A 87 1.59 11.99 2.51
C ALA A 87 2.58 12.94 3.21
N ARG A 88 2.44 14.26 2.99
CA ARG A 88 3.27 15.30 3.62
C ARG A 88 2.70 15.79 4.94
N GLU A 89 1.39 16.06 5.00
CA GLU A 89 0.75 16.58 6.22
C GLU A 89 0.39 15.48 7.23
N GLY A 90 0.25 14.25 6.77
CA GLY A 90 -0.20 13.12 7.55
C GLY A 90 -1.61 12.67 7.20
N PHE A 91 -1.85 11.36 7.31
CA PHE A 91 -3.15 10.77 7.07
C PHE A 91 -4.05 10.86 8.31
N PRO A 92 -5.38 11.02 8.14
CA PRO A 92 -6.31 11.00 9.26
C PRO A 92 -6.28 9.64 9.99
N HIS A 93 -6.57 9.62 11.29
CA HIS A 93 -6.61 8.35 12.01
C HIS A 93 -7.78 7.46 11.58
N GLY A 94 -7.62 6.15 11.79
CA GLY A 94 -8.65 5.15 11.51
C GLY A 94 -8.61 4.60 10.08
N GLU A 95 -9.69 3.95 9.68
CA GLU A 95 -9.80 3.22 8.41
C GLU A 95 -9.55 4.13 7.20
N LEU A 96 -10.11 5.34 7.21
CA LEU A 96 -9.97 6.28 6.10
C LEU A 96 -8.50 6.62 5.82
N GLY A 97 -7.69 6.87 6.85
CA GLY A 97 -6.27 7.14 6.66
C GLY A 97 -5.52 5.95 6.11
N GLY A 98 -5.87 4.74 6.58
CA GLY A 98 -5.33 3.51 6.02
C GLY A 98 -5.65 3.34 4.53
N LEU A 99 -6.89 3.67 4.12
CA LEU A 99 -7.29 3.63 2.71
C LEU A 99 -6.58 4.69 1.88
N LEU A 100 -6.42 5.92 2.40
CA LEU A 100 -5.70 6.99 1.71
C LEU A 100 -4.20 6.68 1.56
N ALA A 101 -3.58 6.13 2.59
CA ALA A 101 -2.19 5.69 2.55
C ALA A 101 -2.00 4.55 1.54
N LEU A 102 -2.90 3.56 1.54
CA LEU A 102 -2.89 2.48 0.56
C LEU A 102 -3.06 3.00 -0.87
N MET A 103 -4.00 3.92 -1.09
CA MET A 103 -4.19 4.51 -2.41
C MET A 103 -2.96 5.30 -2.86
N GLN A 104 -2.32 6.04 -1.95
CA GLN A 104 -1.08 6.75 -2.26
C GLN A 104 0.05 5.78 -2.64
N GLU A 105 0.18 4.65 -1.95
CA GLU A 105 1.18 3.63 -2.28
C GLU A 105 0.92 3.03 -3.67
N ILE A 106 -0.35 2.73 -3.99
CA ILE A 106 -0.74 2.25 -5.32
C ILE A 106 -0.41 3.28 -6.41
N ASP A 107 -0.76 4.55 -6.19
CA ASP A 107 -0.51 5.64 -7.15
C ASP A 107 1.00 5.87 -7.34
N HIS A 108 1.77 5.93 -6.24
CA HIS A 108 3.21 6.15 -6.27
C HIS A 108 3.96 5.05 -7.01
N ASN A 109 3.50 3.80 -6.91
CA ASN A 109 4.07 2.66 -7.62
C ASN A 109 3.52 2.49 -9.05
N GLY A 110 2.54 3.30 -9.47
CA GLY A 110 1.91 3.17 -10.79
C GLY A 110 1.04 1.92 -10.94
N LEU A 111 0.49 1.41 -9.83
CA LEU A 111 -0.27 0.15 -9.76
C LEU A 111 -1.79 0.35 -9.88
N SER A 112 -2.24 1.52 -10.33
CA SER A 112 -3.67 1.86 -10.41
C SER A 112 -4.48 0.90 -11.31
N GLU A 113 -3.84 0.31 -12.32
CA GLU A 113 -4.43 -0.72 -13.19
C GLU A 113 -4.90 -1.96 -12.43
N LEU A 114 -4.31 -2.26 -11.25
CA LEU A 114 -4.75 -3.38 -10.39
C LEU A 114 -6.21 -3.23 -9.93
N LEU A 115 -6.74 -2.01 -9.93
CA LEU A 115 -8.12 -1.73 -9.55
C LEU A 115 -9.10 -1.91 -10.71
N GLU A 116 -8.65 -2.03 -11.96
CA GLU A 116 -9.53 -2.15 -13.13
C GLU A 116 -10.40 -3.40 -13.12
N PRO A 117 -9.90 -4.61 -12.80
CA PRO A 117 -10.74 -5.80 -12.73
C PRO A 117 -11.83 -5.67 -11.66
N LEU A 118 -11.50 -5.05 -10.53
CA LEU A 118 -12.46 -4.78 -9.45
C LEU A 118 -13.51 -3.75 -9.90
N ARG A 119 -13.07 -2.67 -10.57
CA ARG A 119 -13.96 -1.68 -11.17
C ARG A 119 -14.92 -2.30 -12.18
N ALA A 120 -14.45 -3.20 -13.03
CA ALA A 120 -15.26 -3.92 -14.00
C ALA A 120 -16.32 -4.79 -13.29
N LYS A 121 -15.93 -5.54 -12.25
CA LYS A 121 -16.85 -6.32 -11.39
C LYS A 121 -17.96 -5.46 -10.79
N HIS A 122 -17.66 -4.23 -10.41
CA HIS A 122 -18.63 -3.28 -9.83
C HIS A 122 -19.31 -2.35 -10.84
N GLY A 123 -19.02 -2.49 -12.15
CA GLY A 123 -19.59 -1.62 -13.19
C GLY A 123 -19.15 -0.14 -13.09
N ARG A 124 -17.97 0.14 -12.54
CA ARG A 124 -17.44 1.49 -12.29
C ARG A 124 -16.11 1.72 -13.00
N PRO A 125 -16.10 1.90 -14.32
CA PRO A 125 -14.86 2.11 -15.07
C PRO A 125 -14.10 3.33 -14.54
N ALA A 126 -12.77 3.31 -14.69
CA ALA A 126 -11.94 4.43 -14.30
C ALA A 126 -12.37 5.71 -15.06
N PRO A 127 -12.39 6.87 -14.40
CA PRO A 127 -12.65 8.14 -15.06
C PRO A 127 -11.57 8.39 -16.12
N ARG A 128 -12.00 8.76 -17.33
CA ARG A 128 -11.08 9.22 -18.39
C ARG A 128 -10.68 10.67 -18.06
N HIS A 129 -9.40 10.89 -17.83
CA HIS A 129 -8.81 12.21 -17.54
C HIS A 129 -8.17 12.80 -18.79
#